data_AF-A0A8H3DGT4-F1
#
_entry.id   AF-A0A8H3DGT4-F1
#
_cell.length_a   1.000
_cell.length_b   1.000
_cell.length_c   1.000
_cell.angle_alpha   90.00
_cell.angle_beta   90.00
_cell.angle_gamma   90.00
#
_symmetry.space_group_name_H-M   'P 1'
#
loop_
_entity.id
_entity.type
_entity.pdbx_description
1 polymer ?
#
loop_
_entity_poly.entity_id
_entity_poly.type
_entity_poly.pdbx_seq_one_letter_code
_entity_poly.pdbx_strand_id
1 'polypeptide(L)'
;MQTEYSDACATLASLGMSKTDQATLLTLRSSNISELKKEAINRQSLGEGWVQLPWYWCVNLENDESLSSLEQIHKEYTESLRVQWFRARACFERWQEEVYWLQHEAASMVLDFQHRSHTWAEHSKASSNAGWWCYSSRQADLWSSLSKDAYTRLTQPICDRKATPLTKPICQRVSELLSHL
;
A
#
# COMPACT_ATOMS: atom_id res chain seq x y z
N MET A 1 -29.24 -10.69 2.71
CA MET A 1 -28.77 -9.64 3.63
C MET A 1 -29.51 -8.30 3.48
N GLN A 2 -29.47 -7.58 2.34
CA GLN A 2 -30.21 -6.30 2.23
C GLN A 2 -31.75 -6.47 2.25
N THR A 3 -32.24 -7.49 1.55
CA THR A 3 -33.66 -7.89 1.54
C THR A 3 -34.10 -8.37 2.92
N GLU A 4 -33.31 -9.23 3.55
CA GLU A 4 -33.57 -9.72 4.91
C GLU A 4 -33.66 -8.59 5.94
N TYR A 5 -32.82 -7.55 5.84
CA TYR A 5 -32.89 -6.38 6.72
C TYR A 5 -34.15 -5.55 6.50
N SER A 6 -34.55 -5.31 5.23
CA SER A 6 -35.80 -4.59 4.95
C SER A 6 -37.03 -5.37 5.39
N ASP A 7 -37.00 -6.70 5.21
CA ASP A 7 -38.08 -7.59 5.61
C ASP A 7 -38.20 -7.61 7.14
N ALA A 8 -37.08 -7.66 7.87
CA ALA A 8 -37.05 -7.54 9.33
C ALA A 8 -37.59 -6.17 9.82
N CYS A 9 -37.27 -5.07 9.15
CA CYS A 9 -37.82 -3.76 9.51
C CYS A 9 -39.34 -3.69 9.27
N ALA A 10 -39.82 -4.31 8.18
CA ALA A 10 -41.25 -4.37 7.87
C ALA A 10 -42.02 -5.27 8.84
N THR A 11 -41.45 -6.41 9.26
CA THR A 11 -42.07 -7.27 10.28
C THR A 11 -42.11 -6.59 11.63
N LEU A 12 -41.04 -5.90 12.05
CA LEU A 12 -41.04 -5.11 13.28
C LEU A 12 -42.11 -4.02 13.29
N ALA A 13 -42.31 -3.32 12.16
CA ALA A 13 -43.39 -2.36 12.01
C ALA A 13 -44.78 -3.02 12.17
N SER A 14 -44.95 -4.23 11.63
CA SER A 14 -46.19 -5.01 11.79
C SER A 14 -46.44 -5.51 13.22
N LEU A 15 -45.37 -5.68 14.00
CA LEU A 15 -45.43 -6.09 15.42
C LEU A 15 -45.72 -4.92 16.38
N GLY A 16 -45.94 -3.71 15.86
CA GLY A 16 -46.35 -2.56 16.65
C GLY A 16 -45.21 -1.71 17.19
N MET A 17 -44.04 -1.71 16.52
CA MET A 17 -42.95 -0.80 16.87
C MET A 17 -43.40 0.67 16.87
N SER A 18 -42.90 1.45 17.82
CA SER A 18 -43.16 2.88 17.87
C SER A 18 -42.61 3.58 16.63
N LYS A 19 -43.31 4.60 16.15
CA LYS A 19 -42.87 5.42 15.01
C LYS A 19 -41.55 6.16 15.29
N THR A 20 -41.23 6.41 16.57
CA THR A 20 -39.96 6.98 17.02
C THR A 20 -38.80 6.02 16.76
N ASP A 21 -38.99 4.75 17.12
CA ASP A 21 -37.98 3.70 17.02
C ASP A 21 -37.84 3.21 15.58
N GLN A 22 -38.89 3.38 14.77
CA GLN A 22 -38.82 3.14 13.33
C GLN A 22 -37.99 4.21 12.61
N ALA A 23 -37.94 5.44 13.13
CA ALA A 23 -37.16 6.52 12.55
C ALA A 23 -35.65 6.41 12.85
N THR A 24 -35.25 5.68 13.90
CA THR A 24 -33.83 5.41 14.22
C THR A 24 -33.23 4.31 13.34
N LEU A 25 -34.04 3.44 12.75
CA LEU A 25 -33.58 2.43 11.79
C LEU A 25 -33.23 3.07 10.44
N LEU A 26 -31.95 3.33 10.24
CA LEU A 26 -31.42 3.87 8.97
C LEU A 26 -31.52 2.85 7.84
N THR A 27 -31.89 3.31 6.64
CA THR A 27 -32.05 2.43 5.47
C THR A 27 -30.69 1.90 4.99
N LEU A 28 -30.55 0.56 4.99
CA LEU A 28 -29.38 -0.11 4.43
C LEU A 28 -29.47 -0.10 2.89
N ARG A 29 -28.67 0.77 2.25
CA ARG A 29 -28.56 0.83 0.79
C ARG A 29 -27.57 -0.21 0.26
N SER A 30 -27.80 -0.69 -0.96
CA SER A 30 -26.92 -1.65 -1.65
C SER A 30 -25.51 -1.08 -1.86
N SER A 31 -25.43 0.23 -2.09
CA SER A 31 -24.17 0.99 -2.16
C SER A 31 -23.31 0.77 -0.92
N ASN A 32 -23.90 0.86 0.27
CA ASN A 32 -23.17 0.80 1.54
C ASN A 32 -22.58 -0.60 1.81
N ILE A 33 -23.16 -1.66 1.25
CA ILE A 33 -22.67 -3.04 1.36
C ILE A 33 -21.58 -3.30 0.30
N SER A 34 -21.73 -2.71 -0.88
CA SER A 34 -20.74 -2.82 -1.95
C SER A 34 -19.44 -2.08 -1.62
N GLU A 35 -19.54 -0.95 -0.90
CA GLU A 35 -18.40 -0.18 -0.39
C GLU A 35 -17.65 -0.97 0.67
N LEU A 36 -18.35 -1.66 1.56
CA LEU A 36 -17.71 -2.55 2.54
C LEU A 36 -16.88 -3.65 1.90
N LYS A 37 -17.39 -4.29 0.85
CA LYS A 37 -16.61 -5.31 0.13
C LYS A 37 -15.36 -4.68 -0.48
N LYS A 38 -15.45 -3.45 -0.98
CA LYS A 38 -14.29 -2.72 -1.48
C LYS A 38 -13.31 -2.41 -0.34
N GLU A 39 -13.75 -1.96 0.82
CA GLU A 39 -12.88 -1.66 1.97
C GLU A 39 -12.28 -2.89 2.65
N ALA A 40 -13.03 -3.99 2.75
CA ALA A 40 -12.57 -5.24 3.34
C ALA A 40 -11.65 -6.03 2.40
N ILE A 41 -11.80 -5.86 1.08
CA ILE A 41 -11.00 -6.54 0.04
C ILE A 41 -9.84 -5.66 -0.44
N ASN A 42 -9.96 -4.33 -0.46
CA ASN A 42 -8.83 -3.42 -0.71
C ASN A 42 -7.97 -3.29 0.54
N ARG A 43 -7.00 -4.18 0.61
CA ARG A 43 -5.65 -3.74 0.97
C ARG A 43 -5.19 -2.77 -0.13
N GLN A 44 -5.01 -1.50 0.22
CA GLN A 44 -4.12 -0.56 -0.49
C GLN A 44 -4.57 -0.19 -1.92
N SER A 45 -5.70 0.50 -2.09
CA SER A 45 -5.86 1.33 -3.30
C SER A 45 -5.33 2.74 -3.03
N LEU A 46 -4.38 3.21 -3.85
CA LEU A 46 -3.84 4.57 -3.78
C LEU A 46 -4.98 5.57 -4.04
N GLY A 47 -5.31 6.42 -3.05
CA GLY A 47 -6.31 7.50 -3.19
C GLY A 47 -7.43 7.55 -2.14
N GLU A 48 -7.41 6.69 -1.12
CA GLU A 48 -8.49 6.50 -0.13
C GLU A 48 -8.72 7.64 0.89
N GLY A 49 -8.12 8.83 0.72
CA GLY A 49 -8.22 9.91 1.71
C GLY A 49 -9.64 10.45 1.99
N TRP A 50 -10.66 10.00 1.24
CA TRP A 50 -12.02 10.54 1.27
C TRP A 50 -13.12 9.47 1.39
N VAL A 51 -12.78 8.19 1.57
CA VAL A 51 -13.82 7.16 1.75
C VAL A 51 -14.27 7.19 3.21
N GLN A 52 -15.50 7.67 3.44
CA GLN A 52 -16.13 7.61 4.76
C GLN A 52 -16.69 6.22 4.98
N LEU A 53 -16.32 5.61 6.11
CA LEU A 53 -16.91 4.34 6.54
C LEU A 53 -18.44 4.46 6.61
N PRO A 54 -19.18 3.41 6.20
CA PRO A 54 -20.63 3.41 6.33
C PRO A 54 -21.09 3.65 7.76
N TRP A 55 -22.21 4.35 7.92
CA TRP A 55 -22.77 4.80 9.20
C TRP A 55 -22.96 3.70 10.27
N TYR A 56 -23.12 2.44 9.87
CA TYR A 56 -23.28 1.31 10.79
C TYR A 56 -21.96 0.79 11.38
N TRP A 57 -20.81 1.26 10.88
CA TRP A 57 -19.48 1.10 11.52
C TRP A 57 -19.07 2.33 12.33
N CYS A 58 -19.81 3.43 12.18
CA CYS A 58 -19.65 4.58 13.04
C CYS A 58 -20.38 4.28 14.35
N VAL A 59 -19.69 4.45 15.48
CA VAL A 59 -20.36 4.45 16.78
C VAL A 59 -21.37 5.59 16.76
N ASN A 60 -22.66 5.28 16.85
CA ASN A 60 -23.72 6.28 16.78
C ASN A 60 -23.91 6.89 18.16
N LEU A 61 -23.05 7.85 18.53
CA LEU A 61 -23.01 8.45 19.88
C LEU A 61 -24.32 9.15 20.29
N GLU A 62 -25.20 9.50 19.34
CA GLU A 62 -26.37 10.34 19.59
C GLU A 62 -27.68 9.57 19.83
N ASN A 63 -27.78 8.29 19.44
CA ASN A 63 -29.07 7.58 19.37
C ASN A 63 -29.11 6.22 20.09
N ASP A 64 -28.06 5.81 20.80
CA ASP A 64 -28.01 4.50 21.46
C ASP A 64 -28.39 4.61 22.95
N GLU A 65 -29.66 4.38 23.27
CA GLU A 65 -30.17 4.35 24.65
C GLU A 65 -29.59 3.19 25.49
N SER A 66 -28.92 2.22 24.86
CA SER A 66 -28.26 1.11 25.57
C SER A 66 -26.92 1.50 26.20
N LEU A 67 -26.29 2.58 25.71
CA LEU A 67 -25.10 3.19 26.30
C LEU A 67 -25.54 4.28 27.30
N SER A 68 -26.09 3.83 28.42
CA SER A 68 -26.78 4.70 29.38
C SER A 68 -25.87 5.69 30.13
N SER A 69 -24.55 5.56 29.99
CA SER A 69 -23.60 6.52 30.55
C SER A 69 -22.64 7.07 29.49
N LEU A 70 -22.43 8.39 29.55
CA LEU A 70 -21.42 9.13 28.76
C LEU A 70 -20.02 8.48 28.86
N GLU A 71 -19.77 7.75 29.94
CA GLU A 71 -18.54 7.02 30.22
C GLU A 71 -18.38 5.77 29.33
N GLN A 72 -19.46 5.03 29.04
CA GLN A 72 -19.44 3.88 28.12
C GLN A 72 -19.24 4.33 26.67
N ILE A 73 -19.95 5.39 26.25
CA ILE A 73 -19.80 6.01 24.93
C ILE A 73 -18.35 6.49 24.73
N HIS A 74 -17.79 7.18 25.73
CA HIS A 74 -16.41 7.65 25.68
C HIS A 74 -15.41 6.49 25.60
N LYS A 75 -15.68 5.38 26.30
CA LYS A 75 -14.84 4.17 26.25
C LYS A 75 -14.85 3.51 24.87
N GLU A 76 -16.01 3.32 24.26
CA GLU A 76 -16.11 2.73 22.91
C GLU A 76 -15.49 3.62 21.85
N TYR A 77 -15.72 4.93 21.93
CA TYR A 77 -15.08 5.90 21.04
C TYR A 77 -13.54 5.86 21.18
N THR A 78 -13.03 5.86 22.42
CA THR A 78 -11.59 5.77 22.71
C THR A 78 -10.99 4.47 22.16
N GLU A 79 -11.66 3.33 22.33
CA GLU A 79 -11.20 2.05 21.78
C GLU A 79 -11.21 2.05 20.25
N SER A 80 -12.23 2.63 19.61
CA SER A 80 -12.29 2.74 18.15
C SER A 80 -11.13 3.58 17.59
N LEU A 81 -10.82 4.73 18.21
CA LEU A 81 -9.68 5.57 17.86
C LEU A 81 -8.36 4.85 18.08
N ARG A 82 -8.25 4.10 19.18
CA ARG A 82 -7.06 3.32 19.50
C ARG A 82 -6.79 2.25 18.44
N VAL A 83 -7.82 1.52 18.01
CA VAL A 83 -7.72 0.52 16.93
C VAL A 83 -7.32 1.17 15.62
N GLN A 84 -7.93 2.30 15.25
CA GLN A 84 -7.56 3.04 14.05
C GLN A 84 -6.11 3.52 14.10
N TRP A 85 -5.66 4.04 15.24
CA TRP A 85 -4.28 4.46 15.43
C TRP A 85 -3.30 3.30 15.26
N PHE A 86 -3.57 2.13 15.86
CA PHE A 86 -2.72 0.95 15.69
C PHE A 86 -2.66 0.50 14.22
N ARG A 87 -3.77 0.52 13.50
CA ARG A 87 -3.80 0.20 12.06
C ARG A 87 -2.98 1.19 11.25
N ALA A 88 -3.18 2.49 11.46
CA ALA A 88 -2.45 3.54 10.78
C ALA A 88 -0.95 3.45 11.04
N ARG A 89 -0.56 3.21 12.29
CA ARG A 89 0.83 2.99 12.69
C ARG A 89 1.43 1.76 12.02
N ALA A 90 0.75 0.63 12.02
CA ALA A 90 1.23 -0.60 11.37
C ALA A 90 1.35 -0.43 9.84
N CYS A 91 0.43 0.31 9.21
CA CYS A 91 0.53 0.64 7.79
C CYS A 91 1.73 1.56 7.51
N PHE A 92 1.97 2.54 8.38
CA PHE A 92 3.14 3.41 8.27
C PHE A 92 4.45 2.65 8.43
N GLU A 93 4.56 1.79 9.45
CA GLU A 93 5.73 0.93 9.67
C GLU A 93 5.98 0.01 8.46
N ARG A 94 4.94 -0.64 7.93
CA ARG A 94 5.04 -1.45 6.71
C ARG A 94 5.48 -0.63 5.49
N TRP A 95 4.94 0.58 5.33
CA TRP A 95 5.33 1.44 4.22
C TRP A 95 6.80 1.86 4.33
N GLN A 96 7.30 2.15 5.54
CA GLN A 96 8.72 2.43 5.76
C GLN A 96 9.60 1.22 5.42
N GLU A 97 9.19 0.01 5.82
CA GLU A 97 9.88 -1.22 5.45
C GLU A 97 9.90 -1.44 3.94
N GLU A 98 8.76 -1.31 3.28
CA GLU A 98 8.62 -1.49 1.83
C GLU A 98 9.52 -0.52 1.06
N VAL A 99 9.55 0.75 1.48
CA VAL A 99 10.47 1.74 0.94
C VAL A 99 11.91 1.26 1.11
N TYR A 100 12.32 0.84 2.30
CA TYR A 100 13.68 0.32 2.52
C TYR A 100 14.01 -0.88 1.64
N TRP A 101 13.08 -1.83 1.49
CA TRP A 101 13.25 -3.00 0.63
C TRP A 101 13.37 -2.64 -0.84
N LEU A 102 12.52 -1.75 -1.35
CA LEU A 102 12.59 -1.28 -2.73
C LEU A 102 13.92 -0.58 -3.04
N GLN A 103 14.45 0.20 -2.08
CA GLN A 103 15.76 0.82 -2.21
C GLN A 103 16.88 -0.22 -2.32
N HIS A 104 16.83 -1.25 -1.47
CA HIS A 104 17.79 -2.34 -1.49
C HIS A 104 17.69 -3.13 -2.81
N GLU A 105 16.48 -3.50 -3.23
CA GLU A 105 16.24 -4.25 -4.47
C GLU A 105 16.71 -3.48 -5.71
N ALA A 106 16.45 -2.16 -5.76
CA ALA A 106 16.95 -1.31 -6.82
C ALA A 106 18.48 -1.26 -6.87
N ALA A 107 19.14 -1.18 -5.72
CA ALA A 107 20.60 -1.25 -5.63
C ALA A 107 21.13 -2.62 -6.09
N SER A 108 20.54 -3.71 -5.60
CA SER A 108 20.89 -5.07 -6.00
C SER A 108 20.72 -5.30 -7.50
N MET A 109 19.67 -4.75 -8.12
CA MET A 109 19.44 -4.83 -9.57
C MET A 109 20.58 -4.18 -10.37
N VAL A 110 21.05 -2.99 -9.97
CA VAL A 110 22.17 -2.31 -10.64
C VAL A 110 23.44 -3.15 -10.56
N LEU A 111 23.72 -3.73 -9.38
CA LEU A 111 24.88 -4.59 -9.15
C LEU A 111 24.78 -5.90 -9.96
N ASP A 112 23.59 -6.51 -10.05
CA ASP A 112 23.37 -7.71 -10.87
C ASP A 112 23.65 -7.45 -12.35
N PHE A 113 23.24 -6.28 -12.87
CA PHE A 113 23.56 -5.90 -14.26
C PHE A 113 25.06 -5.73 -14.48
N GLN A 114 25.79 -5.15 -13.52
CA GLN A 114 27.25 -5.05 -13.60
C GLN A 114 27.91 -6.43 -13.55
N HIS A 115 27.46 -7.28 -12.64
CA HIS A 115 27.95 -8.65 -12.52
C HIS A 115 27.76 -9.41 -13.83
N ARG A 116 26.55 -9.39 -14.42
CA ARG A 116 26.26 -10.01 -15.71
C ARG A 116 27.12 -9.44 -16.83
N SER A 117 27.31 -8.12 -16.87
CA SER A 117 28.21 -7.48 -17.84
C SER A 117 29.62 -8.05 -17.75
N HIS A 118 30.15 -8.25 -16.54
CA HIS A 118 31.46 -8.83 -16.32
C HIS A 118 31.51 -10.30 -16.75
N THR A 119 30.53 -11.11 -16.33
CA THR A 119 30.45 -12.53 -16.70
C THR A 119 30.41 -12.72 -18.22
N TRP A 120 29.63 -11.92 -18.94
CA TRP A 120 29.60 -11.96 -20.41
C TRP A 120 30.92 -11.51 -21.04
N ALA A 121 31.60 -10.52 -20.45
CA ALA A 121 32.94 -10.12 -20.90
C ALA A 121 33.97 -11.24 -20.71
N GLU A 122 33.90 -12.01 -19.62
CA GLU A 122 34.74 -13.20 -19.41
C GLU A 122 34.41 -14.30 -20.41
N HIS A 123 33.13 -14.57 -20.67
CA HIS A 123 32.71 -15.52 -21.69
C HIS A 123 33.21 -15.18 -23.09
N SER A 124 33.38 -13.90 -23.41
CA SER A 124 33.98 -13.49 -24.68
C SER A 124 35.43 -13.94 -24.82
N LYS A 125 36.18 -13.97 -23.72
CA LYS A 125 37.59 -14.39 -23.68
C LYS A 125 37.76 -15.91 -23.66
N ALA A 126 36.71 -16.66 -23.30
CA ALA A 126 36.77 -18.11 -23.07
C ALA A 126 36.78 -18.96 -24.36
N SER A 127 36.40 -18.40 -25.50
CA SER A 127 36.31 -19.13 -26.77
C SER A 127 37.01 -18.38 -27.90
N SER A 128 37.70 -19.12 -28.76
CA SER A 128 38.39 -18.59 -29.94
C SER A 128 37.45 -18.40 -31.15
N ASN A 129 36.17 -18.78 -31.03
CA ASN A 129 35.20 -18.60 -32.11
C ASN A 129 34.79 -17.13 -32.22
N ALA A 130 35.10 -16.50 -33.36
CA ALA A 130 34.78 -15.10 -33.63
C ALA A 130 33.29 -14.76 -33.50
N GLY A 131 32.38 -15.66 -33.88
CA GLY A 131 30.94 -15.43 -33.74
C GLY A 131 30.50 -15.42 -32.26
N TRP A 132 31.05 -16.32 -31.46
CA TRP A 132 30.82 -16.35 -30.02
C TRP A 132 31.37 -15.11 -29.32
N TRP A 133 32.60 -14.70 -29.69
CA TRP A 133 33.22 -13.48 -29.20
C TRP A 133 32.34 -12.26 -29.49
N CYS A 134 31.93 -12.04 -30.75
CA CYS A 134 31.05 -10.93 -31.12
C CYS A 134 29.74 -10.92 -30.33
N TYR A 135 29.09 -12.09 -30.18
CA TYR A 135 27.82 -12.19 -29.45
C TYR A 135 27.99 -11.87 -27.96
N SER A 136 28.97 -12.48 -27.31
CA SER A 136 29.22 -12.30 -25.86
C SER A 136 29.70 -10.89 -25.53
N SER A 137 30.53 -10.27 -26.37
CA SER A 137 30.89 -8.85 -26.23
C SER A 137 29.67 -7.95 -26.33
N ARG A 138 28.76 -8.20 -27.30
CA ARG A 138 27.50 -7.45 -27.40
C ARG A 138 26.63 -7.63 -26.16
N GLN A 139 26.56 -8.83 -25.59
CA GLN A 139 25.83 -9.06 -24.34
C GLN A 139 26.43 -8.27 -23.18
N ALA A 140 27.76 -8.26 -23.04
CA ALA A 140 28.44 -7.47 -22.03
C ALA A 140 28.09 -5.97 -22.15
N ASP A 141 28.15 -5.43 -23.36
CA ASP A 141 27.80 -4.02 -23.63
C ASP A 141 26.35 -3.70 -23.30
N LEU A 142 25.42 -4.61 -23.63
CA LEU A 142 24.00 -4.46 -23.31
C LEU A 142 23.77 -4.36 -21.81
N TRP A 143 24.33 -5.28 -21.03
CA TRP A 143 24.19 -5.28 -19.57
C TRP A 143 24.88 -4.07 -18.93
N SER A 144 26.02 -3.63 -19.47
CA SER A 144 26.68 -2.39 -19.05
C SER A 144 25.78 -1.16 -19.29
N SER A 145 25.12 -1.10 -20.45
CA SER A 145 24.19 -0.01 -20.78
C SER A 145 22.97 -0.01 -19.85
N LEU A 146 22.40 -1.18 -19.55
CA LEU A 146 21.26 -1.29 -18.63
C LEU A 146 21.64 -0.84 -17.21
N SER A 147 22.84 -1.20 -16.73
CA SER A 147 23.34 -0.74 -15.43
C SER A 147 23.43 0.78 -15.35
N LYS A 148 24.00 1.42 -16.39
CA LYS A 148 24.14 2.88 -16.47
C LYS A 148 22.79 3.58 -16.53
N ASP A 149 21.86 3.09 -17.35
CA ASP A 149 20.51 3.66 -17.47
C ASP A 149 19.73 3.52 -16.15
N ALA A 150 19.76 2.33 -15.53
CA ALA A 150 19.12 2.08 -14.24
C ALA A 150 19.67 3.01 -13.14
N TYR A 151 20.99 3.13 -13.03
CA TYR A 151 21.62 4.06 -12.08
C TYR A 151 21.19 5.50 -12.32
N THR A 152 21.15 5.94 -13.58
CA THR A 152 20.74 7.30 -13.94
C THR A 152 19.29 7.56 -13.54
N ARG A 153 18.36 6.63 -13.81
CA ARG A 153 16.95 6.77 -13.43
C ARG A 153 16.73 6.75 -11.92
N LEU A 154 17.47 5.91 -11.20
CA LEU A 154 17.36 5.79 -9.74
C LEU A 154 17.95 7.00 -8.99
N THR A 155 18.92 7.69 -9.59
CA THR A 155 19.54 8.89 -9.02
C THR A 155 18.88 10.18 -9.47
N GLN A 156 18.09 10.16 -10.55
CA GLN A 156 17.31 11.32 -10.98
C GLN A 156 16.30 11.72 -9.89
N PRO A 157 16.28 13.00 -9.48
CA PRO A 157 15.23 13.48 -8.61
C PRO A 157 13.90 13.37 -9.36
N ILE A 158 12.91 12.71 -8.74
CA ILE A 158 11.54 12.71 -9.26
C ILE A 158 11.04 14.16 -9.16
N CYS A 159 11.07 14.89 -10.27
CA CYS A 159 10.78 16.33 -10.28
C CYS A 159 9.38 16.66 -9.71
N ASP A 160 9.37 17.75 -8.91
CA ASP A 160 8.32 18.77 -8.78
C ASP A 160 7.42 18.91 -7.54
N ARG A 161 7.57 18.13 -6.47
CA ARG A 161 6.96 18.55 -5.18
C ARG A 161 7.83 18.19 -4.00
N LYS A 162 8.65 19.17 -3.55
CA LYS A 162 9.32 19.25 -2.23
C LYS A 162 9.40 17.89 -1.50
N ALA A 163 10.03 16.91 -2.15
CA ALA A 163 10.10 15.58 -1.58
C ALA A 163 11.33 15.59 -0.68
N THR A 164 11.09 15.41 0.62
CA THR A 164 12.15 15.01 1.54
C THR A 164 12.92 13.85 0.91
N PRO A 165 14.26 13.90 0.88
CA PRO A 165 15.05 13.07 -0.01
C PRO A 165 15.12 11.64 0.53
N LEU A 166 14.13 10.83 0.15
CA LEU A 166 14.22 9.36 0.18
C LEU A 166 15.34 8.83 -0.72
N THR A 167 15.84 9.66 -1.64
CA THR A 167 16.89 9.36 -2.62
C THR A 167 18.32 9.49 -2.07
N LYS A 168 18.55 10.28 -1.01
CA LYS A 168 19.89 10.45 -0.41
C LYS A 168 20.51 9.13 0.10
N PRO A 169 19.81 8.27 0.86
CA PRO A 169 20.41 7.03 1.37
C PRO A 169 20.67 5.98 0.27
N ILE A 170 19.87 5.95 -0.80
CA ILE A 170 20.09 5.03 -1.95
C ILE A 170 21.39 5.39 -2.66
N CYS A 171 21.57 6.67 -2.97
CA CYS A 171 22.76 7.15 -3.67
C CYS A 171 24.02 6.94 -2.85
N GLN A 172 23.96 7.17 -1.52
CA GLN A 172 25.08 6.91 -0.61
C GLN A 172 25.44 5.43 -0.56
N ARG A 173 24.46 4.53 -0.35
CA ARG A 173 24.73 3.09 -0.20
C ARG A 173 25.19 2.44 -1.51
N VAL A 174 24.63 2.85 -2.64
CA VAL A 174 25.13 2.44 -3.97
C VAL A 174 26.54 3.00 -4.20
N SER A 175 26.83 4.24 -3.82
CA SER A 175 28.19 4.80 -3.95
C SER A 175 29.21 4.10 -3.04
N GLU A 176 28.83 3.74 -1.81
CA GLU A 176 29.67 3.02 -0.85
C GLU A 176 29.98 1.62 -1.37
N LEU A 177 28.96 0.88 -1.84
CA LEU A 177 29.14 -0.46 -2.41
C LEU A 177 29.95 -0.44 -3.71
N LEU A 178 29.81 0.58 -4.55
CA LEU A 178 30.61 0.76 -5.76
C LEU A 178 32.04 1.25 -5.47
N SER A 179 32.31 1.89 -4.34
CA SER A 179 33.66 2.34 -3.95
C SER A 179 34.57 1.23 -3.41
N HIS A 180 33.98 0.07 -3.08
CA HIS A 180 34.67 -1.10 -2.54
C HIS A 180 34.81 -2.26 -3.55
N LEU A 181 34.37 -2.08 -4.79
CA LEU A 181 34.55 -2.98 -5.93
C LEU A 181 35.56 -2.38 -6.92
#